data_AF-A0A2R7NK58-F1
#
_entry.id   AF-A0A2R7NK58-F1
#
_cell.length_a   1.000
_cell.length_b   1.000
_cell.length_c   1.000
_cell.angle_alpha   90.00
_cell.angle_beta   90.00
_cell.angle_gamma   90.00
#
_symmetry.space_group_name_H-M   'P 1'
#
loop_
_entity.id
_entity.type
_entity.pdbx_description
1 polymer ?
#
loop_
_entity_poly.entity_id
_entity_poly.type
_entity_poly.pdbx_seq_one_letter_code
_entity_poly.pdbx_strand_id
1 'polypeptide(L)'
;YFWLWNTFGKTILTIEPEQITVRYKNKLFTKPKIYLKKEIDQVQVKDFQVEKYKFGTRYHFSLSGSTYSVVLIQSGNETRIVDWITETKASEIADEIKKMWS
;
A
#
# COMPACT_ATOMS: atom_id res chain seq x y z
N TYR A 1 -10.04 -5.94 -17.52
CA TYR A 1 -8.94 -6.91 -17.30
C TYR A 1 -8.68 -6.93 -15.81
N PHE A 2 -8.92 -8.04 -15.11
CA PHE A 2 -8.71 -8.16 -13.65
C PHE A 2 -7.28 -8.60 -13.40
N TRP A 3 -6.41 -7.70 -12.95
CA TRP A 3 -5.04 -8.05 -12.57
C TRP A 3 -5.06 -8.53 -11.11
N LEU A 4 -5.16 -9.85 -10.94
CA LEU A 4 -5.18 -10.52 -9.64
C LEU A 4 -3.74 -10.66 -9.15
N TRP A 5 -3.30 -9.83 -8.21
CA TRP A 5 -2.00 -10.05 -7.59
C TRP A 5 -2.06 -11.12 -6.50
N ASN A 6 -1.07 -12.01 -6.56
CA ASN A 6 -0.67 -12.91 -5.50
C ASN A 6 -0.46 -12.14 -4.18
N THR A 7 -0.95 -12.70 -3.07
CA THR A 7 -0.90 -12.17 -1.69
C THR A 7 0.42 -11.47 -1.34
N PHE A 8 0.39 -10.14 -1.22
CA PHE A 8 1.52 -9.36 -0.71
C PHE A 8 1.49 -9.41 0.82
N GLY A 9 2.14 -10.43 1.38
CA GLY A 9 2.12 -10.67 2.83
C GLY A 9 0.70 -10.91 3.35
N LYS A 10 0.21 -10.01 4.21
CA LYS A 10 -1.13 -10.09 4.83
C LYS A 10 -2.21 -9.36 4.02
N THR A 11 -1.88 -8.76 2.88
CA THR A 11 -2.80 -7.96 2.07
C THR A 11 -3.07 -8.59 0.71
N ILE A 12 -4.34 -8.59 0.32
CA ILE A 12 -4.83 -8.92 -1.02
C ILE A 12 -5.26 -7.60 -1.64
N LEU A 13 -4.65 -7.27 -2.78
CA LEU A 13 -4.89 -6.05 -3.53
C LEU A 13 -5.57 -6.41 -4.85
N THR A 14 -6.70 -5.78 -5.13
CA THR A 14 -7.41 -5.90 -6.41
C THR A 14 -7.46 -4.52 -7.04
N ILE A 15 -6.89 -4.41 -8.25
CA ILE A 15 -6.80 -3.16 -9.00
C ILE A 15 -7.80 -3.25 -10.15
N GLU A 16 -8.76 -2.35 -10.15
CA GLU A 16 -9.78 -2.20 -11.20
C GLU A 16 -9.65 -0.81 -11.85
N PRO A 17 -10.22 -0.59 -13.05
CA PRO A 17 -10.07 0.68 -13.77
C PRO A 17 -10.49 1.91 -12.97
N GLU A 18 -11.53 1.79 -12.14
CA GLU A 18 -12.13 2.91 -11.40
C GLU A 18 -11.89 2.85 -9.89
N GLN A 19 -11.32 1.76 -9.37
CA GLN A 19 -11.15 1.57 -7.94
C GLN A 19 -10.03 0.58 -7.58
N ILE A 20 -9.55 0.70 -6.34
CA ILE A 20 -8.70 -0.30 -5.70
C ILE A 20 -9.47 -0.90 -4.53
N THR A 21 -9.46 -2.22 -4.43
CA THR A 21 -9.95 -2.94 -3.26
C THR A 21 -8.80 -3.56 -2.48
N VAL A 22 -8.74 -3.28 -1.18
CA VAL A 22 -7.74 -3.79 -0.25
C VAL A 22 -8.43 -4.70 0.77
N ARG A 23 -7.97 -5.95 0.88
CA ARG A 23 -8.46 -6.93 1.85
C ARG A 23 -7.31 -7.52 2.66
N TYR A 24 -7.51 -7.69 3.96
CA TYR A 24 -6.49 -8.30 4.83
C TYR A 24 -6.76 -9.79 5.04
N LYS A 25 -5.81 -10.65 4.65
CA LYS A 25 -5.93 -12.12 4.64
C LYS A 25 -6.24 -12.72 6.02
N ASN A 26 -5.63 -12.17 7.07
CA ASN A 26 -5.69 -12.74 8.41
C ASN A 26 -6.69 -12.04 9.33
N LYS A 27 -7.57 -11.18 8.79
CA LYS A 27 -8.63 -10.53 9.57
C LYS A 27 -9.99 -11.04 9.13
N LEU A 28 -10.52 -12.01 9.87
CA LEU A 28 -11.77 -12.71 9.59
C LEU A 28 -13.01 -11.79 9.52
N PHE A 29 -12.96 -10.63 10.21
CA PHE A 29 -14.10 -9.69 10.30
C PHE A 29 -13.79 -8.29 9.75
N THR A 30 -12.66 -8.09 9.08
CA THR A 30 -12.36 -6.80 8.48
C THR A 30 -12.94 -6.74 7.07
N LYS A 31 -13.89 -5.82 6.87
CA LYS A 31 -14.44 -5.54 5.55
C LYS A 31 -13.32 -5.05 4.61
N PRO A 32 -13.37 -5.41 3.32
CA PRO A 32 -12.49 -4.80 2.33
C PRO A 32 -12.63 -3.29 2.35
N LYS A 33 -11.51 -2.58 2.18
CA LYS A 33 -11.51 -1.14 1.96
C LYS A 33 -11.48 -0.89 0.45
N ILE A 34 -12.35 -0.02 -0.02
CA ILE A 34 -12.46 0.36 -1.42
C ILE A 34 -12.05 1.82 -1.54
N TYR A 35 -11.20 2.12 -2.52
CA TYR A 35 -10.74 3.47 -2.81
C TYR A 35 -11.03 3.77 -4.28
N LEU A 36 -11.77 4.85 -4.54
CA LEU A 36 -12.12 5.25 -5.90
C LEU A 36 -10.97 6.01 -6.54
N LYS A 37 -10.66 5.71 -7.81
CA LYS A 37 -9.59 6.38 -8.58
C LYS A 37 -9.75 7.90 -8.55
N LYS A 38 -10.98 8.40 -8.72
CA LYS A 38 -11.30 9.83 -8.72
C LYS A 38 -10.98 10.56 -7.41
N GLU A 39 -10.81 9.83 -6.31
CA GLU A 39 -10.55 10.36 -4.97
C GLU A 39 -9.06 10.24 -4.58
N ILE A 40 -8.25 9.66 -5.47
CA ILE A 40 -6.83 9.42 -5.25
C ILE A 40 -6.05 10.43 -6.07
N ASP A 41 -5.35 11.30 -5.36
CA ASP A 41 -4.49 12.31 -5.97
C ASP A 41 -3.20 11.66 -6.49
N GLN A 42 -2.60 10.78 -5.68
CA GLN A 42 -1.31 10.17 -5.96
C GLN A 42 -1.16 8.78 -5.35
N VAL A 43 -0.35 7.95 -6.01
CA VAL A 43 0.13 6.66 -5.50
C VAL A 43 1.63 6.77 -5.29
N GLN A 44 2.08 6.54 -4.06
CA GLN A 44 3.47 6.72 -3.63
C GLN A 44 4.03 5.45 -2.99
N VAL A 45 5.35 5.31 -3.07
CA VAL A 45 6.14 4.36 -2.29
C VAL A 45 6.82 5.12 -1.16
N LYS A 46 6.71 4.62 0.07
CA LYS A 46 7.33 5.26 1.24
C LYS A 46 8.14 4.27 2.06
N ASP A 47 9.33 4.69 2.46
CA ASP A 47 10.15 4.00 3.45
C ASP A 47 9.75 4.41 4.87
N PHE A 48 9.48 3.43 5.73
CA PHE A 48 9.10 3.61 7.13
C PHE A 48 10.17 3.11 8.10
N GLN A 49 11.44 3.10 7.71
CA GLN A 49 12.57 2.79 8.60
C GLN A 49 12.60 3.62 9.88
N VAL A 50 12.05 4.84 9.86
CA VAL A 50 12.17 5.79 10.97
C VAL A 50 10.79 6.31 11.39
N GLU A 51 10.30 5.86 12.54
CA GLU A 51 9.07 6.40 13.15
C GLU A 51 9.43 7.50 14.17
N LYS A 52 8.90 8.71 13.96
CA LYS A 52 9.05 9.83 14.89
C LYS A 52 7.89 9.87 15.90
N TYR A 53 8.21 9.84 17.19
CA TYR A 53 7.26 10.02 18.28
C TYR A 53 7.59 11.30 19.06
N LYS A 54 6.65 11.79 19.88
CA LYS A 54 6.75 13.03 20.66
C LYS A 54 8.03 13.13 21.52
N PHE A 55 8.61 11.99 21.92
CA PHE A 55 9.78 11.92 22.81
C PHE A 55 10.96 11.11 22.24
N GLY A 56 10.98 10.83 20.94
CA GLY A 56 12.11 10.11 20.35
C GLY A 56 11.82 9.48 19.00
N THR A 57 12.88 8.94 18.41
CA THR A 57 12.85 8.28 17.11
C THR A 57 13.07 6.78 17.30
N ARG A 58 12.22 5.94 16.73
CA ARG A 58 12.41 4.48 16.71
C ARG A 58 12.77 4.03 15.31
N TYR A 59 13.93 3.39 15.19
CA TYR A 59 14.32 2.69 13.96
C TYR A 59 13.60 1.35 13.87
N HIS A 60 12.97 1.09 12.74
CA HIS A 60 12.38 -0.21 12.44
C HIS A 60 13.42 -1.09 11.75
N PHE A 61 14.05 -1.99 12.52
CA PHE A 61 15.00 -2.96 12.00
C PHE A 61 14.27 -4.20 11.46
N SER A 62 14.07 -4.24 10.15
CA SER A 62 13.60 -5.44 9.46
C SER A 62 14.79 -6.20 8.88
N LEU A 63 15.01 -7.45 9.33
CA LEU A 63 16.04 -8.35 8.77
C LEU A 63 15.88 -8.57 7.25
N SER A 64 14.65 -8.48 6.74
CA SER A 64 14.31 -8.69 5.33
C SER A 64 14.29 -7.42 4.46
N GLY A 65 14.72 -6.26 4.98
CA GLY A 65 14.63 -4.98 4.26
C GLY A 65 13.20 -4.54 3.91
N SER A 66 12.19 -5.16 4.52
CA SER A 66 10.77 -4.96 4.20
C SER A 66 10.20 -3.79 5.00
N THR A 67 10.75 -2.59 4.80
CA THR A 67 10.33 -1.35 5.51
C THR A 67 9.47 -0.43 4.65
N TYR A 68 9.23 -0.81 3.39
CA TYR A 68 8.51 0.00 2.43
C TYR A 68 7.02 -0.32 2.44
N SER A 69 6.22 0.66 2.04
CA SER A 69 4.78 0.54 1.86
C SER A 69 4.31 1.28 0.62
N VAL A 70 3.18 0.83 0.06
CA VAL A 70 2.44 1.55 -0.97
C VAL A 70 1.34 2.36 -0.32
N VAL A 71 1.25 3.62 -0.72
CA VAL A 71 0.47 4.64 -0.05
C VAL A 71 -0.36 5.42 -1.05
N LEU A 72 -1.64 5.65 -0.72
CA LEU A 72 -2.54 6.52 -1.45
C LEU A 72 -2.59 7.88 -0.76
N ILE A 73 -2.49 8.94 -1.55
CA ILE A 73 -2.77 10.31 -1.12
C ILE A 73 -4.18 10.67 -1.58
N GLN A 74 -5.04 11.07 -0.63
CA GLN A 74 -6.43 11.43 -0.87
C GLN A 74 -6.77 12.72 -0.12
N SER A 75 -7.02 13.82 -0.84
CA SER A 75 -7.30 15.12 -0.22
C SER A 75 -6.24 15.53 0.81
N GLY A 76 -4.96 15.24 0.49
CA GLY A 76 -3.82 15.48 1.39
C GLY A 76 -3.66 14.48 2.55
N ASN A 77 -4.59 13.54 2.73
CA ASN A 77 -4.46 12.47 3.72
C ASN A 77 -3.70 11.28 3.15
N GLU A 78 -2.84 10.72 3.99
CA GLU A 78 -2.04 9.55 3.66
C GLU A 78 -2.72 8.27 4.14
N THR A 79 -2.99 7.34 3.23
CA THR A 79 -3.51 6.01 3.56
C THR A 79 -2.61 4.92 3.03
N ARG A 80 -2.03 4.12 3.92
CA ARG A 80 -1.23 2.96 3.52
C ARG A 80 -2.15 1.80 3.12
N ILE A 81 -1.85 1.20 1.96
CA ILE A 81 -2.66 0.11 1.39
C ILE A 81 -1.94 -1.24 1.39
N VAL A 82 -0.61 -1.25 1.27
CA VAL A 82 0.22 -2.45 1.38
C VAL A 82 1.45 -2.09 2.19
N ASP A 83 1.68 -2.80 3.29
CA ASP A 83 2.75 -2.50 4.24
C ASP A 83 3.76 -3.64 4.33
N TRP A 84 4.95 -3.32 4.84
CA TRP A 84 6.01 -4.28 5.18
C TRP A 84 6.46 -5.13 4.00
N ILE A 85 6.78 -4.46 2.89
CA ILE A 85 7.32 -5.08 1.69
C ILE A 85 8.67 -4.46 1.34
N THR A 86 9.42 -5.10 0.45
CA THR A 86 10.68 -4.54 -0.06
C THR A 86 10.40 -3.37 -0.99
N GLU A 87 11.38 -2.47 -1.15
CA GLU A 87 11.32 -1.33 -2.08
C GLU A 87 10.91 -1.77 -3.49
N THR A 88 11.60 -2.78 -4.04
CA THR A 88 11.32 -3.32 -5.37
C THR A 88 9.86 -3.72 -5.51
N LYS A 89 9.31 -4.43 -4.52
CA LYS A 89 7.92 -4.88 -4.55
C LYS A 89 6.95 -3.72 -4.43
N ALA A 90 7.26 -2.71 -3.61
CA ALA A 90 6.44 -1.51 -3.48
C ALA A 90 6.40 -0.72 -4.79
N SER A 91 7.55 -0.56 -5.45
CA SER A 91 7.67 0.12 -6.74
C SER A 91 6.90 -0.63 -7.84
N GLU A 92 7.06 -1.96 -7.94
CA GLU A 92 6.30 -2.79 -8.88
C GLU A 92 4.79 -2.59 -8.72
N ILE A 93 4.27 -2.61 -7.49
CA ILE A 93 2.84 -2.42 -7.23
C ILE A 93 2.39 -1.01 -7.62
N ALA A 94 3.14 0.03 -7.24
CA ALA A 94 2.80 1.41 -7.55
C ALA A 94 2.79 1.66 -9.07
N ASP A 95 3.75 1.09 -9.79
CA ASP A 95 3.84 1.22 -11.24
C ASP A 95 2.71 0.47 -11.96
N GLU A 96 2.33 -0.72 -11.50
CA GLU A 96 1.15 -1.42 -12.04
C GLU A 96 -0.15 -0.65 -11.81
N ILE A 97 -0.33 -0.04 -10.63
CA ILE A 97 -1.49 0.83 -10.37
C ILE A 97 -1.50 2.00 -11.35
N LYS A 98 -0.36 2.69 -11.51
CA LYS A 98 -0.24 3.83 -12.44
C LYS A 98 -0.49 3.40 -13.88
N LYS A 99 0.04 2.25 -14.31
CA LYS A 99 -0.13 1.72 -15.66
C LYS A 99 -1.58 1.36 -15.97
N MET A 100 -2.30 0.79 -15.00
CA MET A 100 -3.73 0.48 -15.14
C MET A 100 -4.62 1.73 -15.20
N TRP A 101 -4.11 2.86 -14.70
CA TRP A 101 -4.86 4.11 -14.58
C TRP A 101 -4.41 5.22 -15.52
N SER A 102 -3.31 5.01 -16.22
CA SER A 102 -2.86 5.83 -17.35
C SER A 102 -3.78 5.68 -18.55
#